data_AF-A0A1Q7BD43-F1
#
_entry.id   AF-A0A1Q7BD43-F1
#
_cell.length_a   1.000
_cell.length_b   1.000
_cell.length_c   1.000
_cell.angle_alpha   90.00
_cell.angle_beta   90.00
_cell.angle_gamma   90.00
#
_symmetry.space_group_name_H-M   'P 1'
#
loop_
_entity.id
_entity.type
_entity.pdbx_description
1 polymer ?
#
loop_
_entity_poly.entity_id
_entity_poly.type
_entity_poly.pdbx_seq_one_letter_code
_entity_poly.pdbx_strand_id
1 'polypeptide(L)'
;MGITRSSNVTIEGNDLSNATTALSITASSDILVDANNIQSNAQGLILNNTANVQVFHNNFLNNTLQAQDTNSTQNVWDNSYPSGGNFWSDYSGVDNCSGPQQNICPSPDGIGDTPYTFNNNQDNYPLMQLFAPDPPAAVATAGGGGGGGGGGRPTLRT
;
A
#
# COMPACT_ATOMS: atom_id res chain seq x y z
N MET A 1 2.99 17.89 1.55
CA MET A 1 1.53 18.09 1.71
C MET A 1 1.18 18.00 3.19
N GLY A 2 0.19 18.76 3.68
CA GLY A 2 -0.24 18.72 5.09
C GLY A 2 -1.75 18.67 5.21
N ILE A 3 -2.27 17.72 6.00
CA ILE A 3 -3.68 17.56 6.34
C ILE A 3 -3.83 17.73 7.85
N THR A 4 -4.70 18.65 8.26
CA THR A 4 -4.86 18.99 9.68
C THR A 4 -6.33 19.17 10.01
N ARG A 5 -6.80 18.59 11.14
CA ARG A 5 -8.17 18.76 11.64
C ARG A 5 -9.24 18.46 10.59
N SER A 6 -9.05 17.35 9.88
CA SER A 6 -9.89 16.93 8.77
C SER A 6 -10.41 15.51 9.00
N SER A 7 -11.51 15.15 8.32
CA SER A 7 -11.97 13.77 8.25
C SER A 7 -12.59 13.43 6.91
N ASN A 8 -12.68 12.14 6.59
CA ASN A 8 -13.19 11.61 5.31
C ASN A 8 -12.39 12.15 4.11
N VAL A 9 -11.07 11.98 4.16
CA VAL A 9 -10.17 12.39 3.08
C VAL A 9 -9.58 11.14 2.43
N THR A 10 -9.59 11.12 1.10
CA THR A 10 -8.85 10.14 0.30
C THR A 10 -7.66 10.81 -0.34
N ILE A 11 -6.49 10.21 -0.19
CA ILE A 11 -5.23 10.61 -0.79
C ILE A 11 -4.77 9.44 -1.64
N GLU A 12 -5.04 9.51 -2.94
CA GLU A 12 -4.78 8.41 -3.86
C GLU A 12 -4.03 8.83 -5.12
N GLY A 13 -3.15 7.96 -5.62
CA GLY A 13 -2.53 8.11 -6.94
C GLY A 13 -1.56 9.30 -7.09
N ASN A 14 -0.94 9.78 -6.01
CA ASN A 14 -0.03 10.93 -6.05
C ASN A 14 1.44 10.51 -6.11
N ASP A 15 2.28 11.32 -6.75
CA ASP A 15 3.75 11.25 -6.63
C ASP A 15 4.25 12.34 -5.68
N LEU A 16 4.72 11.93 -4.49
CA LEU A 16 5.14 12.79 -3.40
C LEU A 16 6.65 12.61 -3.20
N SER A 17 7.43 13.46 -3.87
CA SER A 17 8.89 13.31 -3.91
C SER A 17 9.69 14.57 -3.57
N ASN A 18 10.94 14.36 -3.15
CA ASN A 18 11.95 15.40 -2.95
C ASN A 18 11.54 16.52 -1.96
N ALA A 19 10.82 16.17 -0.90
CA ALA A 19 10.39 17.08 0.15
C ALA A 19 11.06 16.77 1.50
N THR A 20 11.05 17.75 2.41
CA THR A 20 11.41 17.52 3.82
C THR A 20 10.43 16.53 4.46
N THR A 21 9.12 16.73 4.24
CA THR A 21 8.07 15.80 4.64
C THR A 21 7.09 15.67 3.48
N ALA A 22 6.92 14.45 2.95
CA ALA A 22 6.07 14.20 1.79
C ALA A 22 4.60 14.43 2.14
N LEU A 23 4.13 13.75 3.20
CA LEU A 23 2.78 13.86 3.71
C LEU A 23 2.77 13.87 5.25
N SER A 24 2.18 14.91 5.82
CA SER A 24 1.93 15.02 7.26
C SER A 24 0.43 15.09 7.52
N ILE A 25 -0.08 14.21 8.38
CA ILE A 25 -1.49 14.15 8.77
C ILE A 25 -1.56 14.30 10.29
N THR A 26 -2.21 15.37 10.75
CA THR A 26 -2.27 15.73 12.17
C THR A 26 -3.71 15.95 12.64
N ALA A 27 -4.06 15.44 13.83
CA ALA A 27 -5.36 15.71 14.47
C ALA A 27 -6.56 15.40 13.55
N SER A 28 -6.51 14.29 12.81
CA SER A 28 -7.45 13.96 11.73
C SER A 28 -7.94 12.52 11.86
N SER A 29 -9.10 12.19 11.29
CA SER A 29 -9.67 10.85 11.34
C SER A 29 -10.23 10.37 10.00
N ASP A 30 -10.44 9.07 9.84
CA ASP A 30 -11.15 8.50 8.68
C ASP A 30 -10.48 8.92 7.36
N ILE A 31 -9.19 8.58 7.23
CA ILE A 31 -8.36 8.95 6.08
C ILE A 31 -7.94 7.68 5.36
N LEU A 32 -8.02 7.68 4.03
CA LEU A 32 -7.45 6.66 3.17
C LEU A 32 -6.22 7.21 2.45
N VAL A 33 -5.10 6.49 2.56
CA VAL A 33 -3.86 6.75 1.83
C VAL A 33 -3.54 5.51 0.99
N ASP A 34 -3.77 5.58 -0.32
CA ASP A 34 -3.74 4.43 -1.24
C ASP A 34 -2.98 4.78 -2.53
N ALA A 35 -2.27 3.84 -3.14
CA ALA A 35 -1.71 3.98 -4.49
C ALA A 35 -0.77 5.20 -4.69
N ASN A 36 -0.16 5.71 -3.63
CA ASN A 36 0.77 6.84 -3.74
C ASN A 36 2.22 6.36 -3.89
N ASN A 37 3.00 7.11 -4.65
CA ASN A 37 4.44 6.97 -4.73
C ASN A 37 5.10 8.01 -3.79
N ILE A 38 5.73 7.56 -2.71
CA ILE A 38 6.31 8.41 -1.67
C ILE A 38 7.81 8.18 -1.66
N GLN A 39 8.58 9.06 -2.32
CA GLN A 39 9.97 8.77 -2.64
C GLN A 39 10.97 9.89 -2.41
N SER A 40 12.18 9.54 -1.97
CA SER A 40 13.31 10.48 -1.84
C SER A 40 13.01 11.70 -0.96
N ASN A 41 12.23 11.50 0.10
CA ASN A 41 11.94 12.53 1.10
C ASN A 41 12.80 12.34 2.35
N ALA A 42 13.03 13.42 3.12
CA ALA A 42 13.61 13.24 4.44
C ALA A 42 12.64 12.49 5.38
N GLN A 43 11.33 12.72 5.21
CA GLN A 43 10.26 12.00 5.89
C GLN A 43 9.15 11.66 4.89
N GLY A 44 8.75 10.38 4.80
CA GLY A 44 7.70 9.91 3.89
C GLY A 44 6.30 10.29 4.40
N LEU A 45 5.70 9.43 5.22
CA LEU A 45 4.38 9.65 5.82
C LEU A 45 4.46 9.80 7.35
N ILE A 46 4.01 10.95 7.86
CA ILE A 46 3.96 11.23 9.29
C ILE A 46 2.50 11.35 9.73
N LEU A 47 2.06 10.44 10.60
CA LEU A 47 0.77 10.51 11.27
C LEU A 47 0.99 10.93 12.73
N ASN A 48 0.22 11.93 13.18
CA ASN A 48 0.26 12.40 14.57
C ASN A 48 -1.14 12.72 15.09
N ASN A 49 -1.53 12.09 16.20
CA ASN A 49 -2.84 12.30 16.82
C ASN A 49 -3.97 12.03 15.80
N THR A 50 -3.98 10.81 15.25
CA THR A 50 -4.91 10.41 14.19
C THR A 50 -5.71 9.18 14.60
N ALA A 51 -6.88 9.01 13.99
CA ALA A 51 -7.71 7.85 14.25
C ALA A 51 -8.30 7.26 12.97
N ASN A 52 -8.37 5.93 12.87
CA ASN A 52 -8.96 5.24 11.73
C ASN A 52 -8.35 5.66 10.38
N VAL A 53 -7.02 5.77 10.33
CA VAL A 53 -6.28 5.96 9.07
C VAL A 53 -5.93 4.61 8.48
N GLN A 54 -6.23 4.42 7.20
CA GLN A 54 -5.89 3.23 6.43
C GLN A 54 -4.79 3.58 5.43
N VAL A 55 -3.67 2.88 5.50
CA VAL A 55 -2.50 3.09 4.62
C VAL A 55 -2.11 1.78 3.97
N PHE A 56 -2.40 1.60 2.69
CA PHE A 56 -2.03 0.39 1.96
C PHE A 56 -1.76 0.69 0.49
N HIS A 57 -1.11 -0.22 -0.21
CA HIS A 57 -0.84 -0.08 -1.65
C HIS A 57 -0.01 1.16 -2.03
N ASN A 58 0.78 1.71 -1.11
CA ASN A 58 1.72 2.79 -1.40
C ASN A 58 3.14 2.26 -1.64
N ASN A 59 3.94 3.03 -2.37
CA ASN A 59 5.36 2.77 -2.59
C ASN A 59 6.21 3.73 -1.75
N PHE A 60 6.84 3.23 -0.69
CA PHE A 60 7.78 3.99 0.15
C PHE A 60 9.23 3.74 -0.31
N LEU A 61 9.77 4.68 -1.09
CA LEU A 61 11.04 4.50 -1.80
C LEU A 61 12.12 5.46 -1.32
N ASN A 62 13.19 4.94 -0.72
CA ASN A 62 14.40 5.69 -0.40
C ASN A 62 14.13 6.99 0.39
N ASN A 63 13.14 6.99 1.29
CA ASN A 63 12.98 8.09 2.24
C ASN A 63 13.96 7.89 3.40
N THR A 64 14.49 8.97 3.97
CA THR A 64 15.38 8.86 5.15
C THR A 64 14.63 8.30 6.36
N LEU A 65 13.38 8.72 6.53
CA LEU A 65 12.41 8.09 7.42
C LEU A 65 11.19 7.69 6.58
N GLN A 66 10.92 6.40 6.44
CA GLN A 66 9.83 5.90 5.60
C GLN A 66 8.46 6.33 6.14
N ALA A 67 8.19 6.03 7.41
CA ALA A 67 6.92 6.34 8.06
C ALA A 67 7.06 6.52 9.58
N GLN A 68 6.11 7.24 10.17
CA GLN A 68 5.94 7.35 11.61
C GLN A 68 4.46 7.51 11.96
N ASP A 69 4.01 6.79 12.99
CA ASP A 69 2.61 6.81 13.41
C ASP A 69 2.47 7.03 14.92
N THR A 70 2.34 8.29 15.34
CA THR A 70 2.38 8.68 16.76
C THR A 70 1.01 9.09 17.28
N ASN A 71 0.71 8.73 18.53
CA ASN A 71 -0.57 9.03 19.18
C ASN A 71 -1.77 8.56 18.33
N SER A 72 -1.68 7.36 17.75
CA SER A 72 -2.71 6.82 16.88
C SER A 72 -3.76 6.02 17.62
N THR A 73 -4.95 5.94 17.04
CA THR A 73 -6.02 5.06 17.49
C THR A 73 -6.60 4.32 16.29
N GLN A 74 -6.39 3.01 16.21
CA GLN A 74 -6.93 2.16 15.14
C GLN A 74 -6.42 2.52 13.73
N ASN A 75 -5.18 2.99 13.62
CA ASN A 75 -4.54 3.12 12.31
C ASN A 75 -4.03 1.76 11.84
N VAL A 76 -4.23 1.46 10.57
CA VAL A 76 -3.80 0.22 9.93
C VAL A 76 -2.93 0.52 8.71
N TRP A 77 -1.87 -0.26 8.54
CA TRP A 77 -0.86 -0.08 7.48
C TRP A 77 -0.86 -1.23 6.47
N ASP A 78 -1.98 -1.94 6.37
CA ASP A 78 -2.24 -2.96 5.38
C ASP A 78 -3.75 -3.07 5.09
N ASN A 79 -4.10 -3.74 3.99
CA ASN A 79 -5.49 -4.06 3.62
C ASN A 79 -5.82 -5.53 3.85
N SER A 80 -5.17 -6.17 4.82
CA SER A 80 -5.27 -7.61 5.12
C SER A 80 -4.89 -8.54 3.97
N TYR A 81 -4.82 -9.84 4.25
CA TYR A 81 -4.58 -10.87 3.24
C TYR A 81 -5.84 -11.16 2.40
N PRO A 82 -5.75 -11.37 1.07
CA PRO A 82 -4.55 -11.41 0.24
C PRO A 82 -4.20 -10.06 -0.41
N SER A 83 -4.88 -8.97 -0.04
CA SER A 83 -4.66 -7.66 -0.66
C SER A 83 -3.25 -7.13 -0.38
N GLY A 84 -2.68 -7.46 0.78
CA GLY A 84 -1.38 -6.99 1.20
C GLY A 84 -1.41 -5.56 1.74
N GLY A 85 -0.22 -5.03 2.01
CA GLY A 85 0.01 -3.69 2.54
C GLY A 85 0.75 -2.81 1.54
N ASN A 86 1.87 -2.25 1.98
CA ASN A 86 2.67 -1.29 1.23
C ASN A 86 3.98 -1.92 0.75
N PHE A 87 4.57 -1.33 -0.27
CA PHE A 87 5.94 -1.63 -0.65
C PHE A 87 6.91 -0.72 0.11
N TRP A 88 7.97 -1.32 0.67
CA TRP A 88 9.00 -0.62 1.42
C TRP A 88 10.37 -0.94 0.82
N SER A 89 11.09 0.08 0.33
CA SER A 89 12.38 -0.13 -0.35
C SER A 89 13.47 -0.74 0.54
N ASP A 90 13.31 -0.66 1.86
CA ASP A 90 14.21 -1.17 2.88
C ASP A 90 13.71 -2.48 3.54
N TYR A 91 12.55 -3.00 3.12
CA TYR A 91 12.10 -4.32 3.56
C TYR A 91 12.98 -5.41 2.95
N SER A 92 13.53 -6.25 3.81
CA SER A 92 14.47 -7.33 3.45
C SER A 92 13.97 -8.70 3.89
N GLY A 93 12.68 -8.83 4.19
CA GLY A 93 12.05 -10.09 4.52
C GLY A 93 12.06 -11.08 3.35
N VAL A 94 11.71 -12.32 3.65
CA VAL A 94 11.58 -13.39 2.67
C VAL A 94 10.11 -13.60 2.32
N ASP A 95 9.87 -14.20 1.16
CA ASP A 95 8.55 -14.63 0.69
C ASP A 95 8.72 -16.09 0.27
N ASN A 96 8.46 -17.00 1.21
CA ASN A 96 8.48 -18.45 0.99
C ASN A 96 7.11 -19.07 1.27
N CYS A 97 6.26 -18.37 2.01
CA CYS A 97 5.01 -18.86 2.54
C CYS A 97 3.84 -17.98 2.08
N SER A 98 2.62 -18.47 2.27
CA SER A 98 1.40 -17.73 1.94
C SER A 98 0.33 -17.93 3.02
N GLY A 99 -0.84 -17.33 2.76
CA GLY A 99 -2.01 -17.40 3.62
C GLY A 99 -2.05 -16.28 4.66
N PRO A 100 -3.18 -16.10 5.36
CA PRO A 100 -3.35 -15.01 6.33
C PRO A 100 -2.32 -15.02 7.48
N GLN A 101 -1.74 -16.18 7.79
CA GLN A 101 -0.71 -16.34 8.82
C GLN A 101 0.70 -16.50 8.26
N GLN A 102 0.88 -16.43 6.93
CA GLN A 102 2.18 -16.57 6.25
C GLN A 102 2.92 -17.86 6.66
N ASN A 103 2.20 -18.97 6.75
CA ASN A 103 2.71 -20.25 7.25
C ASN A 103 2.44 -21.45 6.33
N ILE A 104 1.91 -21.20 5.13
CA ILE A 104 1.70 -22.22 4.11
C ILE A 104 2.91 -22.22 3.19
N CYS A 105 3.86 -23.13 3.43
CA CYS A 105 5.15 -23.17 2.74
C CYS A 105 5.44 -24.54 2.11
N PRO A 106 6.16 -24.62 0.98
CA PRO A 106 6.60 -23.50 0.14
C PRO A 106 5.47 -23.05 -0.80
N SER A 107 5.08 -21.78 -0.73
CA SER A 107 4.07 -21.20 -1.62
C SER A 107 4.18 -19.68 -1.58
N PRO A 108 5.20 -19.09 -2.23
CA PRO A 108 5.37 -17.65 -2.27
C PRO A 108 4.24 -16.97 -3.05
N ASP A 109 3.76 -15.82 -2.57
CA ASP A 109 2.62 -15.11 -3.15
C ASP A 109 2.82 -13.60 -3.38
N GLY A 110 4.05 -13.09 -3.18
CA GLY A 110 4.39 -11.69 -3.39
C GLY A 110 4.13 -10.82 -2.16
N ILE A 111 3.72 -11.41 -1.03
CA ILE A 111 3.64 -10.78 0.28
C ILE A 111 4.77 -11.34 1.14
N GLY A 112 5.42 -10.49 1.92
CA GLY A 112 6.51 -10.91 2.79
C GLY A 112 6.01 -11.73 3.99
N ASP A 113 6.75 -12.79 4.33
CA ASP A 113 6.41 -13.76 5.38
C ASP A 113 6.38 -13.11 6.78
N THR A 114 7.02 -11.95 6.95
CA THR A 114 7.15 -11.24 8.24
C THR A 114 6.69 -9.78 8.12
N PRO A 115 6.00 -9.23 9.14
CA PRO A 115 5.62 -7.82 9.16
C PRO A 115 6.80 -6.85 9.02
N TYR A 116 6.60 -5.73 8.33
CA TYR A 116 7.54 -4.61 8.34
C TYR A 116 7.20 -3.67 9.52
N THR A 117 8.08 -3.64 10.52
CA THR A 117 7.91 -2.79 11.71
C THR A 117 8.67 -1.49 11.55
N PHE A 118 8.01 -0.37 11.82
CA PHE A 118 8.61 0.96 11.83
C PHE A 118 8.19 1.71 13.10
N ASN A 119 8.45 3.00 13.17
CA ASN A 119 8.24 3.79 14.39
C ASN A 119 6.75 3.84 14.79
N ASN A 120 6.42 3.08 15.84
CA ASN A 120 5.15 3.02 16.56
C ASN A 120 3.98 2.32 15.84
N ASN A 121 4.21 1.65 14.69
CA ASN A 121 3.23 0.77 14.05
C ASN A 121 3.94 -0.23 13.11
N GLN A 122 3.18 -1.10 12.44
CA GLN A 122 3.70 -2.09 11.51
C GLN A 122 2.74 -2.32 10.34
N ASP A 123 3.29 -2.72 9.21
CA ASP A 123 2.58 -3.31 8.08
C ASP A 123 2.67 -4.83 8.19
N ASN A 124 1.53 -5.51 8.30
CA ASN A 124 1.50 -6.96 8.51
C ASN A 124 1.77 -7.77 7.24
N TYR A 125 1.57 -7.16 6.06
CA TYR A 125 1.62 -7.85 4.79
C TYR A 125 2.42 -7.02 3.76
N PRO A 126 3.70 -6.70 4.04
CA PRO A 126 4.52 -5.88 3.16
C PRO A 126 4.64 -6.52 1.77
N LEU A 127 4.51 -5.71 0.73
CA LEU A 127 4.59 -6.18 -0.65
C LEU A 127 6.06 -6.43 -1.05
N MET A 128 6.30 -7.53 -1.77
CA MET A 128 7.62 -7.89 -2.29
C MET A 128 7.99 -7.15 -3.58
N GLN A 129 7.02 -6.50 -4.22
CA GLN A 129 7.18 -5.75 -5.45
C GLN A 129 6.46 -4.41 -5.34
N LEU A 130 6.86 -3.45 -6.17
CA LEU A 130 6.20 -2.15 -6.28
C LEU A 130 4.70 -2.35 -6.52
N PHE A 131 3.87 -1.61 -5.79
CA PHE A 131 2.46 -1.51 -6.10
C PHE A 131 2.30 -0.74 -7.41
N ALA A 132 1.66 -1.38 -8.39
CA ALA A 132 1.21 -0.75 -9.61
C ALA A 132 -0.32 -0.88 -9.64
N PRO A 133 -1.07 0.23 -9.57
CA PRO A 133 -2.50 0.17 -9.76
C PRO A 133 -2.77 -0.43 -11.15
N ASP A 134 -3.76 -1.33 -11.25
CA ASP A 134 -4.13 -1.93 -12.52
C ASP A 134 -4.31 -0.83 -13.57
N PRO A 135 -3.65 -0.94 -14.75
CA PRO A 135 -3.93 0.00 -15.82
C PRO A 135 -5.44 0.01 -16.05
N PRO A 136 -6.09 1.18 -16.16
CA PRO A 136 -7.51 1.26 -16.41
C PRO A 136 -7.82 0.32 -17.55
N ALA A 137 -8.66 -0.70 -17.31
CA ALA A 137 -8.97 -1.75 -18.27
C ALA A 137 -9.06 -1.08 -19.64
N ALA A 138 -8.07 -1.36 -20.50
CA ALA A 138 -7.92 -0.63 -21.75
C ALA A 138 -9.31 -0.58 -22.37
N VAL A 139 -9.88 0.63 -22.50
CA VAL A 139 -11.19 0.80 -23.09
C VAL A 139 -11.04 0.13 -24.43
N ALA A 140 -11.66 -1.05 -24.56
CA ALA A 140 -11.80 -1.72 -25.83
C ALA A 140 -12.66 -0.75 -26.63
N THR A 141 -11.99 0.17 -27.32
CA THR A 141 -12.61 0.99 -28.33
C THR A 141 -13.14 -0.04 -29.31
N ALA A 142 -14.45 -0.24 -29.26
CA ALA A 142 -15.17 -1.05 -30.22
C ALA A 142 -15.07 -0.33 -31.58
N GLY A 143 -13.91 -0.49 -32.21
CA GLY A 143 -13.59 -0.10 -33.57
C GLY A 143 -13.40 -1.37 -34.38
N GLY A 144 -14.52 -1.99 -34.75
CA GLY A 144 -14.68 -2.82 -35.95
C GLY A 144 -13.69 -3.96 -36.23
N GLY A 145 -14.17 -5.19 -36.00
CA GLY A 145 -14.05 -6.25 -37.02
C GLY A 145 -13.03 -7.36 -36.77
N GLY A 146 -13.57 -8.54 -36.41
CA GLY A 146 -13.13 -9.80 -37.02
C GLY A 146 -12.20 -10.71 -36.21
N GLY A 147 -12.80 -11.69 -35.53
CA GLY A 147 -12.40 -13.10 -35.67
C GLY A 147 -11.28 -13.65 -34.77
N GLY A 148 -11.66 -14.61 -33.92
CA GLY A 148 -10.88 -15.84 -33.76
C GLY A 148 -10.22 -16.10 -32.40
N GLY A 149 -10.90 -16.91 -31.57
CA GLY A 149 -10.31 -18.14 -31.02
C GLY A 149 -9.41 -18.08 -29.78
N GLY A 150 -10.01 -18.42 -28.64
CA GLY A 150 -9.53 -19.54 -27.80
C GLY A 150 -8.59 -19.24 -26.62
N GLY A 151 -8.95 -19.78 -25.45
CA GLY A 151 -8.01 -20.10 -24.37
C GLY A 151 -8.34 -19.45 -23.03
N GLY A 152 -9.22 -20.09 -22.24
CA GLY A 152 -9.61 -19.60 -20.91
C GLY A 152 -8.67 -20.04 -19.76
N ARG A 153 -8.99 -19.57 -18.56
CA ARG A 153 -8.95 -20.35 -17.31
C ARG A 153 -9.99 -19.79 -16.30
N PRO A 154 -10.51 -20.61 -15.38
CA PRO A 154 -11.87 -20.53 -14.87
C PRO A 154 -11.97 -19.74 -13.56
N THR A 155 -13.10 -19.04 -13.36
CA THR A 155 -13.51 -18.51 -12.07
C THR A 155 -14.12 -19.63 -11.24
N LEU A 156 -13.50 -19.95 -10.10
CA LEU A 156 -14.08 -20.81 -9.08
C LEU A 156 -15.08 -19.95 -8.28
N ARG A 157 -16.37 -20.27 -8.36
CA ARG A 157 -17.42 -19.72 -7.50
C ARG A 157 -17.63 -20.68 -6.32
N THR A 158 -17.77 -20.12 -5.12
CA THR A 158 -18.68 -20.66 -4.10
C THR A 158 -19.88 -19.75 -4.02
#